data_AF-A0A1S2LCP1-F1
#
_entry.id   AF-A0A1S2LCP1-F1
#
_cell.length_a   1.000
_cell.length_b   1.000
_cell.length_c   1.000
_cell.angle_alpha   90.00
_cell.angle_beta   90.00
_cell.angle_gamma   90.00
#
_symmetry.space_group_name_H-M   'P 1'
#
loop_
_entity.id
_entity.type
_entity.pdbx_description
1 polymer ?
#
loop_
_entity_poly.entity_id
_entity_poly.type
_entity_poly.pdbx_seq_one_letter_code
_entity_poly.pdbx_strand_id
1 'polypeptide(L)' 'MGKKTCWAIIIATIVINVVMLQWTVEAFLGRDYEILLTYNVISLVSAGIALFAYLQWRKVEYKKQ' A
#
# COMPACT_ATOMS: atom_id res chain seq x y z
N MET A 1 12.64 15.13 2.50
CA MET A 1 12.29 14.54 1.20
C MET A 1 11.45 15.53 0.41
N GLY A 2 11.68 15.68 -0.90
CA GLY A 2 10.89 16.60 -1.72
C GLY A 2 9.41 16.20 -1.75
N LYS A 3 8.49 17.18 -1.70
CA LYS A 3 7.02 16.95 -1.77
C LYS A 3 6.63 15.96 -2.89
N LYS A 4 7.30 16.07 -4.04
CA LYS A 4 7.05 15.25 -5.24
C LYS A 4 7.40 13.76 -5.04
N THR A 5 8.50 13.47 -4.35
CA THR A 5 8.95 12.08 -4.09
C THR A 5 8.00 11.36 -3.16
N CYS A 6 7.46 12.06 -2.15
CA CYS A 6 6.54 11.45 -1.19
C CYS A 6 5.18 11.13 -1.84
N TRP A 7 4.68 12.02 -2.69
CA TRP A 7 3.48 11.79 -3.48
C TRP A 7 3.65 10.63 -4.48
N ALA A 8 4.81 10.53 -5.14
CA ALA A 8 5.12 9.42 -6.03
C ALA A 8 5.12 8.07 -5.29
N ILE A 9 5.67 8.02 -4.08
CA ILE A 9 5.66 6.81 -3.23
C ILE A 9 4.23 6.44 -2.83
N ILE A 10 3.41 7.41 -2.43
CA ILE A 10 2.01 7.15 -2.05
C ILE A 10 1.23 6.57 -3.24
N ILE A 11 1.33 7.19 -4.42
CA ILE A 11 0.64 6.70 -5.62
C ILE A 11 1.14 5.29 -5.98
N ALA A 12 2.45 5.07 -6.01
CA ALA A 12 3.02 3.76 -6.32
C ALA A 12 2.53 2.68 -5.34
N THR A 13 2.45 3.01 -4.05
CA THR A 13 1.99 2.06 -3.02
C THR A 13 0.50 1.75 -3.18
N ILE A 14 -0.33 2.72 -3.56
CA ILE A 14 -1.76 2.50 -3.82
C ILE A 14 -1.96 1.58 -5.04
N VAL A 15 -1.22 1.82 -6.13
CA VAL A 15 -1.31 0.98 -7.34
C VAL A 15 -0.95 -0.47 -7.03
N ILE A 16 0.16 -0.68 -6.30
CA ILE A 16 0.58 -2.03 -5.88
C ILE A 16 -0.50 -2.67 -5.00
N ASN A 17 -1.10 -1.90 -4.07
CA ASN A 17 -2.14 -2.41 -3.18
C ASN A 17 -3.39 -2.87 -3.95
N VAL A 18 -3.84 -2.10 -4.94
CA VAL A 18 -5.00 -2.46 -5.79
C VAL A 18 -4.72 -3.73 -6.60
N VAL A 19 -3.53 -3.86 -7.18
CA VAL A 19 -3.13 -5.07 -7.92
C VAL A 19 -3.09 -6.28 -6.97
N MET A 20 -2.49 -6.15 -5.78
CA MET A 20 -2.46 -7.25 -4.80
C MET A 20 -3.86 -7.68 -4.36
N LEU A 21 -4.78 -6.72 -4.21
CA LEU A 21 -6.16 -7.01 -3.85
C LEU A 21 -6.88 -7.79 -4.96
N GLN A 22 -6.67 -7.44 -6.22
CA GLN A 22 -7.23 -8.18 -7.36
C GLN A 22 -6.75 -9.64 -7.36
N TRP A 23 -5.45 -9.86 -7.16
CA TRP A 23 -4.87 -11.20 -7.09
C TRP A 23 -5.39 -12.00 -5.87
N THR A 24 -5.72 -11.31 -4.78
CA THR A 24 -6.36 -11.94 -3.62
C THR A 24 -7.78 -12.42 -3.94
N VAL A 25 -8.55 -11.65 -4.71
CA VAL A 25 -9.90 -12.04 -5.16
C VAL A 25 -9.82 -13.23 -6.12
N GLU A 26 -8.87 -13.21 -7.05
CA GLU A 26 -8.63 -14.32 -7.99
C GLU A 26 -8.21 -15.60 -7.24
N ALA A 27 -7.29 -15.51 -6.28
CA ALA A 27 -6.89 -16.65 -5.45
C ALA A 27 -8.04 -17.20 -4.59
N PHE A 28 -8.92 -16.32 -4.08
CA PHE A 28 -10.12 -16.72 -3.35
C PHE A 28 -11.11 -17.50 -4.22
N LEU A 29 -11.34 -17.04 -5.44
CA LEU A 29 -12.19 -17.73 -6.41
C LEU A 29 -11.56 -19.04 -6.90
N GLY A 30 -10.22 -19.09 -6.99
CA GLY A 30 -9.46 -20.28 -7.36
C GLY A 30 -9.40 -21.38 -6.29
N ARG A 31 -9.88 -21.12 -5.06
CA ARG A 31 -9.74 -22.01 -3.88
C ARG A 31 -8.28 -22.28 -3.46
N ASP A 32 -7.34 -21.43 -3.85
CA ASP A 32 -5.92 -21.52 -3.46
C ASP A 32 -5.66 -20.75 -2.16
N TYR A 33 -6.11 -21.32 -1.04
CA TYR A 33 -6.09 -20.67 0.28
C TYR A 33 -4.68 -20.38 0.84
N GLU A 34 -3.66 -21.16 0.47
CA GLU A 34 -2.26 -20.90 0.89
C GLU A 34 -1.71 -19.59 0.30
N ILE A 35 -2.00 -19.35 -0.99
CA ILE A 35 -1.54 -18.17 -1.70
C ILE A 35 -2.33 -16.93 -1.25
N LEU A 36 -3.60 -17.14 -0.91
CA LEU A 36 -4.53 -16.12 -0.41
C LEU A 36 -4.04 -15.46 0.89
N LEU A 37 -3.61 -16.27 1.87
CA LEU A 37 -3.05 -15.76 3.13
C LEU A 37 -1.80 -14.91 2.87
N THR A 38 -0.95 -15.36 1.95
CA THR A 38 0.28 -14.65 1.57
C THR A 38 -0.03 -13.29 0.95
N TYR A 39 -0.93 -13.22 -0.03
CA TYR A 39 -1.32 -11.95 -0.64
C TYR A 39 -2.04 -11.01 0.32
N ASN A 40 -2.85 -11.54 1.23
CA ASN A 40 -3.55 -10.74 2.22
C ASN A 40 -2.58 -10.09 3.22
N VAL A 41 -1.58 -10.84 3.71
CA VAL A 41 -0.51 -10.30 4.56
C VAL A 41 0.28 -9.21 3.83
N ILE A 42 0.67 -9.45 2.57
CA ILE A 42 1.41 -8.45 1.79
C ILE A 42 0.56 -7.19 1.56
N SER A 43 -0.74 -7.36 1.27
CA SER A 43 -1.67 -6.24 1.13
C SER A 43 -1.78 -5.44 2.42
N LEU A 44 -1.93 -6.09 3.57
CA LEU A 44 -1.98 -5.44 4.88
C LEU A 44 -0.70 -4.66 5.20
N VAL A 45 0.47 -5.26 4.94
CA VAL A 45 1.78 -4.61 5.14
C VAL A 45 1.94 -3.41 4.21
N SER A 46 1.58 -3.54 2.94
CA SER A 46 1.66 -2.45 1.96
C SER A 46 0.74 -1.28 2.33
N ALA A 47 -0.47 -1.55 2.82
CA ALA A 47 -1.39 -0.54 3.34
C ALA A 47 -0.79 0.18 4.57
N GLY A 48 -0.15 -0.55 5.47
CA GLY A 48 0.57 0.02 6.61
C GLY A 48 1.70 0.96 6.17
N ILE A 49 2.50 0.56 5.19
CA ILE A 49 3.58 1.39 4.62
C ILE A 49 3.01 2.65 3.95
N ALA A 50 1.91 2.53 3.19
CA ALA A 50 1.23 3.67 2.59
C ALA A 50 0.76 4.67 3.65
N LEU A 51 0.20 4.17 4.75
CA LEU A 51 -0.31 4.99 5.86
C LEU A 51 0.86 5.70 6.59
N PHE A 52 1.98 5.01 6.81
CA PHE A 52 3.18 5.62 7.37
C PHE A 52 3.79 6.68 6.44
N ALA A 53 3.84 6.41 5.14
CA ALA A 53 4.29 7.38 4.14
C ALA A 53 3.39 8.62 4.11
N TYR A 54 2.06 8.43 4.21
CA TYR A 54 1.10 9.53 4.34
C TYR A 54 1.30 10.34 5.64
N LEU A 55 1.50 9.68 6.78
CA LEU A 55 1.78 10.36 8.06
C LEU A 55 3.11 11.12 8.04
N GLN A 56 4.15 10.56 7.42
CA GLN A 56 5.43 11.24 7.18
C GLN A 56 5.25 12.47 6.29
N TRP A 57 4.51 12.35 5.18
CA TRP A 57 4.17 13.47 4.31
C TRP A 57 3.45 14.57 5.09
N ARG A 58 2.42 14.19 5.86
CA ARG A 58 1.66 15.10 6.71
C ARG A 58 2.58 15.81 7.71
N LYS A 59 3.48 15.11 8.40
CA LYS A 59 4.45 15.74 9.31
C LYS A 59 5.35 16.75 8.61
N VAL A 60 5.81 16.47 7.39
CA VAL A 60 6.66 17.39 6.60
C VAL A 60 5.89 18.62 6.13
N GLU A 61 4.62 18.46 5.74
CA GLU A 61 3.73 19.55 5.33
C GLU A 61 3.44 20.50 6.49
N TYR A 62 3.05 19.96 7.65
CA TYR A 62 2.66 20.73 8.83
C TYR A 62 3.82 21.25 9.68
N LYS A 63 5.06 20.75 9.50
CA LYS A 63 6.27 21.36 10.12
C LYS A 63 6.75 22.63 9.42
N LYS A 64 6.21 22.92 8.23
CA LYS A 64 6.61 24.06 7.40
C LYS A 64 5.61 25.21 7.44
N GLN A 65 4.52 25.07 8.20
CA GLN A 65 3.73 26.18 8.74
C GLN A 65 4.23 26.52 10.14
#